data_AF-A0A7S2M077-F1
#
_entry.id   AF-A0A7S2M077-F1
#
_cell.length_a   1.000
_cell.length_b   1.000
_cell.length_c   1.000
_cell.angle_alpha   90.00
_cell.angle_beta   90.00
_cell.angle_gamma   90.00
#
_symmetry.space_group_name_H-M   'P 1'
#
loop_
_entity.id
_entity.type
_entity.pdbx_description
1 polymer ?
#
loop_
_entity_poly.entity_id
_entity_poly.type
_entity_poly.pdbx_seq_one_letter_code
_entity_poly.pdbx_strand_id
1 'polypeptide(L)'
;MRFFSSTVAALSLLTGTSAFSPSSTTIRSTTIHKSSTSTTLSAVAPSTLYDKIWSSHIVDDDGLSALLYIDRHLVHEVTSPQAFEGLRLASRSVRRPDCTLSTV
;
A
#
# COMPACT_ATOMS: atom_id res chain seq x y z
N MET A 1 4.06 9.41 -27.08
CA MET A 1 3.45 10.59 -27.76
C MET A 1 2.08 10.84 -27.15
N ARG A 2 1.76 12.11 -26.81
CA ARG A 2 0.53 12.64 -26.17
C ARG A 2 0.57 12.64 -24.63
N PHE A 3 1.17 13.66 -24.00
CA PHE A 3 0.68 15.02 -23.69
C PHE A 3 -0.40 15.08 -22.59
N PHE A 4 0.06 15.46 -21.39
CA PHE A 4 -0.72 16.04 -20.28
C PHE A 4 -1.19 17.45 -20.64
N SER A 5 -2.42 17.81 -20.26
CA SER A 5 -2.98 19.17 -20.25
C SER A 5 -4.33 19.08 -19.50
N SER A 6 -4.74 19.91 -18.54
CA SER A 6 -4.26 21.20 -18.05
C SER A 6 -4.77 21.39 -16.62
N THR A 7 -3.90 21.92 -15.76
CA THR A 7 -4.19 22.42 -14.41
C THR A 7 -4.92 23.77 -14.51
N VAL A 8 -5.98 23.96 -13.74
CA VAL A 8 -6.55 25.30 -13.50
C VAL A 8 -6.43 25.64 -12.02
N ALA A 9 -5.52 26.55 -11.73
CA ALA A 9 -5.35 27.20 -10.43
C ALA A 9 -6.36 28.35 -10.31
N ALA A 10 -7.05 28.44 -9.16
CA ALA A 10 -7.90 29.57 -8.83
C ALA A 10 -7.37 30.26 -7.56
N LEU A 11 -6.96 31.50 -7.81
CA LEU A 11 -6.40 32.52 -6.94
C LEU A 11 -7.45 33.00 -5.91
N SER A 12 -7.11 33.02 -4.62
CA SER A 12 -7.87 33.75 -3.60
C SER A 12 -7.01 34.85 -3.00
N LEU A 13 -7.28 36.08 -3.45
CA LEU A 13 -6.82 37.32 -2.83
C LEU A 13 -7.92 37.82 -1.90
N LEU A 14 -7.72 37.76 -0.59
CA LEU A 14 -8.42 38.64 0.34
C LEU A 14 -7.45 39.23 1.36
N THR A 15 -7.47 40.55 1.36
CA THR A 15 -6.86 41.56 2.23
C THR A 15 -7.04 41.33 3.73
N GLY A 16 -6.06 41.76 4.53
CA GLY A 16 -6.23 41.95 5.98
C GLY A 16 -5.01 42.55 6.65
N THR A 17 -5.01 43.88 6.78
CA THR A 17 -4.04 44.70 7.53
C THR A 17 -4.20 44.59 9.05
N SER A 18 -3.12 44.90 9.78
CA SER A 18 -3.00 45.35 11.19
C SER A 18 -2.10 44.41 12.02
N ALA A 19 -1.34 44.82 13.03
CA ALA A 19 -0.77 46.09 13.48
C ALA A 19 0.22 45.70 14.60
N PHE A 20 0.95 46.69 15.10
CA PHE A 20 2.16 46.64 15.89
C PHE A 20 1.93 46.40 17.41
N SER A 21 2.74 45.52 18.04
CA SER A 21 3.32 45.55 19.42
C SER A 21 2.36 45.61 20.66
N PRO A 22 2.73 45.27 21.94
CA PRO A 22 4.06 45.06 22.52
C PRO A 22 4.23 43.85 23.47
N SER A 23 5.50 43.66 23.88
CA SER A 23 5.96 42.82 24.97
C SER A 23 5.18 43.02 26.27
N SER A 24 4.78 41.91 26.91
CA SER A 24 4.57 41.86 28.36
C SER A 24 4.99 40.50 28.89
N THR A 25 6.13 40.54 29.59
CA THR A 25 6.56 39.68 30.68
C THR A 25 5.39 39.20 31.56
N THR A 26 5.56 38.02 32.18
CA THR A 26 4.72 37.35 33.21
C THR A 26 4.14 36.06 32.60
N ILE A 27 4.52 34.82 32.97
CA ILE A 27 4.79 34.20 34.27
C ILE A 27 5.82 33.08 34.06
N ARG A 28 6.78 32.91 34.98
CA ARG A 28 7.57 31.66 35.06
C ARG A 28 6.63 30.52 35.48
N SER A 29 6.05 29.85 34.49
CA SER A 29 5.35 28.59 34.69
C SER A 29 6.34 27.56 35.21
N THR A 30 6.00 26.94 36.35
CA THR A 30 6.70 25.80 36.92
C THR A 30 6.89 24.73 35.85
N THR A 31 8.15 24.45 35.48
CA THR A 31 8.51 23.36 34.60
C THR A 31 8.10 22.04 35.24
N ILE A 32 6.92 21.53 34.89
CA ILE A 32 6.63 20.11 35.02
C ILE A 32 7.53 19.44 33.99
N HIS A 33 8.56 18.72 34.47
CA HIS A 33 9.30 17.77 33.65
C HIS A 33 8.31 16.69 33.19
N LYS A 34 7.65 16.92 32.04
CA LYS A 34 7.07 15.83 31.26
C LYS A 34 8.26 15.10 30.67
N SER A 35 8.67 14.01 31.31
CA SER A 35 9.59 13.03 30.75
C SER A 35 9.02 12.57 29.40
N SER A 36 9.44 13.23 28.33
CA SER A 36 9.16 12.84 26.96
C SER A 36 9.99 11.61 26.66
N THR A 37 9.49 10.44 27.04
CA THR A 37 9.79 9.20 26.33
C THR A 37 9.21 9.36 24.92
N SER A 38 10.01 9.93 24.02
CA SER A 38 9.73 9.99 22.59
C SER A 38 9.89 8.60 22.00
N THR A 39 8.98 7.69 22.32
CA THR A 39 8.77 6.50 21.51
C THR A 39 8.02 6.95 20.26
N THR A 40 8.73 7.17 19.17
CA THR A 40 8.15 7.40 17.85
C THR A 40 7.49 6.10 17.38
N LEU A 41 6.28 5.81 17.85
CA LEU A 41 5.38 4.89 17.18
C LEU A 41 4.96 5.61 15.89
N SER A 42 5.61 5.28 14.77
CA SER A 42 5.04 5.57 13.46
C SER A 42 3.70 4.85 13.41
N ALA A 43 2.62 5.57 13.65
CA ALA A 43 1.28 5.02 13.59
C ALA A 43 1.06 4.52 12.17
N VAL A 44 1.25 3.22 11.96
CA VAL A 44 0.88 2.57 10.70
C VAL A 44 -0.60 2.80 10.58
N ALA A 45 -1.00 3.55 9.55
CA ALA A 45 -2.41 3.79 9.28
C ALA A 45 -3.15 2.44 9.29
N PRO A 46 -4.34 2.37 9.91
CA PRO A 46 -5.06 1.11 9.98
C PRO A 46 -5.27 0.59 8.56
N SER A 47 -4.77 -0.62 8.29
CA SER A 47 -4.93 -1.31 7.02
C SER A 47 -5.91 -2.46 7.15
N THR A 48 -6.64 -2.72 6.08
CA THR A 48 -7.61 -3.82 6.04
C THR A 48 -6.88 -5.17 6.05
N LEU A 49 -7.60 -6.25 6.33
CA LEU A 49 -7.05 -7.60 6.19
C LEU A 49 -6.62 -7.87 4.74
N TYR A 50 -7.39 -7.35 3.78
CA TYR A 50 -7.08 -7.46 2.36
C TYR A 50 -5.73 -6.83 2.04
N ASP A 51 -5.48 -5.60 2.49
CA ASP A 51 -4.21 -4.90 2.23
C ASP A 51 -3.02 -5.69 2.79
N LYS A 52 -3.19 -6.25 3.99
CA LYS A 52 -2.14 -7.05 4.63
C LYS A 52 -1.80 -8.31 3.82
N ILE A 53 -2.82 -9.05 3.38
CA ILE A 53 -2.64 -10.25 2.57
C ILE A 53 -2.06 -9.87 1.20
N TRP A 54 -2.61 -8.85 0.55
CA TRP A 54 -2.13 -8.39 -0.75
C TRP A 54 -0.65 -8.02 -0.69
N SER A 55 -0.28 -7.13 0.22
CA SER A 55 1.11 -6.68 0.39
C SER A 55 2.08 -7.81 0.73
N SER A 56 1.63 -8.88 1.40
CA SER A 56 2.50 -10.01 1.73
C SER A 56 2.76 -10.97 0.55
N HIS A 57 1.98 -10.88 -0.54
CA HIS A 57 2.07 -11.80 -1.69
C HIS A 57 2.63 -11.13 -2.96
N ILE A 58 2.90 -9.83 -2.95
CA ILE A 58 3.59 -9.17 -4.06
C ILE A 58 5.04 -9.66 -4.12
N VAL A 59 5.44 -10.16 -5.28
CA VAL A 59 6.83 -10.50 -5.60
C VAL A 59 7.52 -9.34 -6.32
N ASP A 60 6.79 -8.67 -7.21
CA ASP A 60 7.25 -7.51 -7.97
C ASP A 60 6.05 -6.63 -8.35
N ASP A 61 6.26 -5.32 -8.49
CA ASP A 61 5.21 -4.36 -8.84
C ASP A 61 5.82 -3.20 -9.64
N ASP A 62 5.31 -3.01 -10.86
CA ASP A 62 5.74 -1.93 -11.76
C ASP A 62 4.81 -0.69 -11.69
N GLY A 63 3.83 -0.70 -10.78
CA GLY A 63 2.82 0.35 -10.60
C GLY A 63 1.64 0.27 -11.55
N LEU A 64 1.68 -0.60 -12.57
CA LEU A 64 0.56 -0.91 -13.48
C LEU A 64 0.04 -2.33 -13.27
N SER A 65 0.91 -3.26 -12.87
CA SER A 65 0.61 -4.65 -12.65
C SER A 65 1.51 -5.22 -11.56
N ALA A 66 0.91 -6.03 -10.68
CA ALA A 66 1.64 -6.74 -9.66
C ALA A 66 1.83 -8.20 -10.05
N LEU A 67 3.05 -8.70 -9.88
CA LEU A 67 3.33 -10.13 -9.87
C LEU A 67 3.03 -10.68 -8.49
N LEU A 68 1.99 -11.50 -8.39
CA LEU A 68 1.58 -12.13 -7.14
C LEU A 68 2.09 -13.57 -7.04
N TYR A 69 2.56 -13.94 -5.85
CA TYR A 69 2.79 -15.33 -5.50
C TYR A 69 1.48 -16.00 -5.09
N ILE A 70 1.28 -17.24 -5.56
CA ILE A 70 0.10 -18.06 -5.23
C ILE A 70 0.56 -19.30 -4.45
N ASP A 71 0.14 -19.40 -3.19
CA ASP A 71 0.56 -20.47 -2.29
C ASP A 71 -0.14 -21.80 -2.52
N ARG A 72 -1.33 -21.78 -3.13
CA ARG A 72 -2.13 -22.98 -3.34
C ARG A 72 -2.88 -22.94 -4.66
N HIS A 73 -2.82 -24.06 -5.39
CA HIS A 73 -3.60 -24.30 -6.59
C HIS A 73 -4.69 -25.31 -6.26
N LEU A 74 -5.96 -24.91 -6.40
CA LEU A 74 -7.10 -25.79 -6.28
C LEU A 74 -7.53 -26.21 -7.69
N VAL A 75 -7.49 -27.50 -7.96
CA VAL A 75 -7.74 -28.07 -9.29
C VAL A 75 -8.94 -29.03 -9.23
N HIS A 76 -9.76 -29.02 -10.27
CA HIS A 76 -10.96 -29.86 -10.39
C HIS A 76 -11.01 -30.58 -11.75
N GLU A 77 -11.69 -31.72 -11.81
CA GLU A 77 -11.67 -32.63 -12.97
C GLU A 77 -12.08 -32.00 -14.32
N VAL A 78 -12.89 -30.94 -14.30
CA VAL A 78 -13.46 -30.34 -15.53
C VAL A 78 -12.53 -29.33 -16.20
N THR A 79 -11.82 -28.46 -15.46
CA THR A 79 -10.98 -27.41 -16.08
C THR A 79 -9.48 -27.73 -16.05
N SER A 80 -9.06 -28.62 -15.16
CA SER A 80 -7.64 -28.91 -14.95
C SER A 80 -6.97 -29.60 -16.14
N PRO A 81 -7.63 -30.51 -16.89
CA PRO A 81 -7.03 -31.10 -18.08
C PRO A 81 -6.57 -30.03 -19.08
N GLN A 82 -7.33 -28.96 -19.26
CA GLN A 82 -6.97 -27.85 -20.16
C GLN A 82 -5.74 -27.07 -19.65
N ALA A 83 -5.66 -26.81 -18.35
CA ALA A 83 -4.52 -26.11 -17.76
C ALA A 83 -3.22 -26.93 -17.87
N PHE A 84 -3.28 -28.24 -17.61
CA PHE A 84 -2.12 -29.13 -17.73
C PHE A 84 -1.68 -29.33 -19.18
N GLU A 85 -2.60 -29.33 -20.12
CA GLU A 85 -2.27 -29.37 -21.55
C GLU A 85 -1.45 -28.13 -21.97
N GLY A 86 -1.82 -26.95 -21.49
CA GLY A 86 -1.04 -25.73 -21.71
C GLY A 86 0.39 -25.84 -21.19
N LEU A 87 0.59 -26.43 -20.01
CA LEU A 87 1.93 -26.70 -19.45
C LEU A 87 2.73 -27.66 -20.34
N ARG A 88 2.11 -28.74 -20.83
CA ARG A 88 2.74 -29.73 -21.71
C ARG A 88 3.19 -29.11 -23.03
N LEU A 89 2.33 -28.31 -23.67
CA LEU A 89 2.66 -27.60 -24.92
C LEU A 89 3.81 -26.61 -24.71
N ALA A 90 3.86 -25.94 -23.56
CA ALA A 90 4.96 -25.07 -23.18
C ALA A 90 6.22 -25.82 -22.71
N SER A 91 6.22 -27.16 -22.71
CA SER A 91 7.29 -28.01 -22.16
C SER A 91 7.68 -27.65 -20.72
N ARG A 92 6.68 -27.30 -19.90
CA ARG A 92 6.85 -26.92 -18.49
C ARG A 92 6.22 -27.96 -17.58
N SER A 93 6.86 -28.19 -16.43
CA SER A 93 6.28 -28.97 -15.34
C SER A 93 5.54 -28.05 -14.35
N VAL A 94 4.68 -28.65 -13.54
CA VAL A 94 4.10 -27.96 -12.37
C VAL A 94 5.25 -27.59 -11.43
N ARG A 95 5.36 -26.30 -11.10
CA ARG A 95 6.48 -25.78 -10.29
C ARG A 95 6.45 -26.27 -8.83
N ARG A 96 5.26 -26.34 -8.22
CA ARG A 96 5.03 -26.76 -6.82
C ARG A 96 3.86 -27.74 -6.72
N PRO A 97 4.09 -29.03 -7.03
CA PRO A 97 3.04 -30.05 -6.91
C PRO A 97 2.55 -30.22 -5.46
N ASP A 98 3.41 -30.00 -4.48
CA ASP A 98 3.12 -30.04 -3.04
C ASP A 98 2.08 -28.99 -2.59
N CYS A 99 1.97 -27.89 -3.35
CA CYS A 99 0.99 -26.83 -3.13
C CYS A 99 -0.29 -27.00 -3.98
N THR A 100 -0.41 -28.08 -4.75
CA THR A 100 -1.56 -28.34 -5.63
C THR A 100 -2.48 -29.38 -5.01
N LEU A 101 -3.74 -29.01 -4.80
CA LEU A 101 -4.77 -29.91 -4.26
C LEU A 101 -5.82 -30.17 -5.34
N SER A 102 -6.01 -31.46 -5.67
CA SER A 102 -7.04 -31.90 -6.60
C SER A 102 -8.22 -32.51 -5.86
N THR A 103 -9.41 -32.15 -6.30
CA THR A 103 -10.62 -32.90 -5.98
C THR A 103 -11.12 -33.61 -7.24
N VAL A 104 -11.80 -34.74 -7.03
CA VAL A 104 -12.62 -35.40 -8.06
C VAL A 104 -14.00 -34.80 -8.03
#